data_AF-A0A1V6BXD3-F1
#
_entry.id   AF-A0A1V6BXD3-F1
#
_cell.length_a   1.000
_cell.length_b   1.000
_cell.length_c   1.000
_cell.angle_alpha   90.00
_cell.angle_beta   90.00
_cell.angle_gamma   90.00
#
_symmetry.space_group_name_H-M   'P 1'
#
loop_
_entity.id
_entity.type
_entity.pdbx_description
1 polymer ?
#
loop_
_entity_poly.entity_id
_entity_poly.type
_entity_poly.pdbx_seq_one_letter_code
_entity_poly.pdbx_strand_id
1 'polypeptide(L)'
;MKIKKIAASLLIFLLISASALGQRYENGLVDKVIALIGNEMIQLSAIEEEVQMQMMQGIITDKNLRCDILENMLVSKLMLNQARLDSLTVNEEYVELELENRLQDIKTRLGGEKATEEYFHKPIFRLKQEWRELFREQSLTRDMQYAVTEKVPDMTPKDIEAFYKITPKDSLPIIPTQYQLSQIVLYPPQEEAILLVKERLLEFRERILNGERFSTLATMYSQDPYSARRGGELGMAAKQMYWPAFGDAAIILKEGQVSQIVETPDGYHLIQMIEREGDMFNARHILLKPQVLSADRVKCLDRLDSIASAIKSDSTTFEKAALVYSEDPPSRLNGGRMSDENSGSMLFDKDQLKTSDYNVLKDMKEGDISAPFESRDNKGREGNVIYKVIRLDKIIPAHMANLQDDYNVIQDMANNKARLDAVEKFIREKQQTTYIRIDPLFRDCAFKREGWIK
;
A
#
# COMPACT_ATOMS: atom_id res chain seq x y z
N MET A 1 -33.97 -1.07 -70.78
CA MET A 1 -34.80 -2.14 -70.22
C MET A 1 -33.87 -3.21 -69.66
N LYS A 2 -33.97 -3.53 -68.36
CA LYS A 2 -33.35 -4.66 -67.61
C LYS A 2 -31.85 -4.47 -67.33
N ILE A 3 -31.41 -3.98 -66.16
CA ILE A 3 -31.48 -4.60 -64.82
C ILE A 3 -31.44 -6.13 -64.92
N LYS A 4 -30.23 -6.69 -64.79
CA LYS A 4 -29.91 -8.05 -64.29
C LYS A 4 -28.43 -8.31 -64.55
N LYS A 5 -27.57 -8.11 -63.53
CA LYS A 5 -26.27 -8.79 -63.29
C LYS A 5 -25.47 -8.09 -62.17
N ILE A 6 -26.06 -7.90 -60.98
CA ILE A 6 -25.32 -7.67 -59.72
C ILE A 6 -26.10 -8.37 -58.58
N ALA A 7 -26.26 -9.68 -58.70
CA ALA A 7 -26.97 -10.49 -57.70
C ALA A 7 -26.31 -11.87 -57.52
N ALA A 8 -24.97 -11.92 -57.55
CA ALA A 8 -24.20 -13.15 -57.39
C ALA A 8 -22.93 -13.00 -56.54
N SER A 9 -22.83 -11.95 -55.71
CA SER A 9 -21.73 -11.79 -54.74
C SER A 9 -22.18 -11.36 -53.34
N LEU A 10 -23.47 -11.53 -53.01
CA LEU A 10 -24.02 -11.19 -51.68
C LEU A 10 -24.59 -12.39 -50.92
N LEU A 11 -24.26 -13.62 -51.32
CA LEU A 11 -24.79 -14.85 -50.69
C LEU A 11 -23.73 -15.89 -50.29
N ILE A 12 -22.44 -15.53 -50.24
CA ILE A 12 -21.33 -16.42 -49.79
C ILE A 12 -20.42 -15.70 -48.77
N PHE A 13 -20.96 -14.75 -48.01
CA PHE A 13 -20.26 -14.16 -46.85
C PHE A 13 -21.16 -14.03 -45.62
N LEU A 14 -22.14 -14.93 -45.50
CA LEU A 14 -23.10 -14.97 -44.39
C LEU A 14 -23.25 -16.40 -43.80
N LEU A 15 -22.19 -17.20 -43.82
CA LEU A 15 -22.22 -18.61 -43.38
C LEU A 15 -20.91 -19.09 -42.71
N ILE A 16 -20.18 -18.21 -42.00
CA ILE A 16 -19.10 -18.61 -41.07
C ILE A 16 -19.31 -17.98 -39.69
N SER A 17 -20.55 -17.97 -39.23
CA SER A 17 -20.93 -17.62 -37.85
C SER A 17 -21.74 -18.77 -37.23
N ALA A 18 -21.22 -19.99 -37.35
CA ALA A 18 -21.79 -21.17 -36.73
C ALA A 18 -20.72 -22.23 -36.45
N SER A 19 -19.81 -21.95 -35.52
CA SER A 19 -19.00 -22.95 -34.78
C SER A 19 -18.27 -22.31 -33.58
N ALA A 20 -18.99 -21.50 -32.80
CA ALA A 20 -18.70 -21.31 -31.38
C ALA A 20 -20.00 -21.56 -30.61
N LEU A 21 -20.65 -22.68 -30.94
CA LEU A 21 -21.62 -23.29 -30.06
C LEU A 21 -20.82 -23.79 -28.86
N GLY A 22 -20.71 -22.95 -27.83
CA GLY A 22 -20.64 -23.48 -26.47
C GLY A 22 -21.77 -24.50 -26.37
N GLN A 23 -21.44 -25.75 -26.09
CA GLN A 23 -22.42 -26.83 -25.96
C GLN A 23 -23.42 -26.43 -24.87
N ARG A 24 -24.56 -25.87 -25.28
CA ARG A 24 -25.71 -25.64 -24.42
C ARG A 24 -26.44 -26.97 -24.32
N TYR A 25 -26.21 -27.68 -23.23
CA TYR A 25 -26.99 -28.85 -22.84
C TYR A 25 -28.35 -28.39 -22.31
N GLU A 26 -29.40 -29.15 -22.66
CA GLU A 26 -30.83 -28.81 -22.50
C GLU A 26 -31.33 -28.76 -21.04
N ASN A 27 -30.50 -29.13 -20.07
CA ASN A 27 -30.72 -28.93 -18.64
C ASN A 27 -29.58 -28.05 -18.12
N GLY A 28 -29.91 -26.93 -17.46
CA GLY A 28 -29.00 -25.85 -17.07
C GLY A 28 -27.62 -26.32 -16.61
N LEU A 29 -26.57 -25.58 -17.02
CA LEU A 29 -25.16 -25.84 -16.75
C LEU A 29 -24.95 -26.39 -15.33
N VAL A 30 -24.83 -27.72 -15.21
CA VAL A 30 -24.38 -28.33 -13.97
C VAL A 30 -22.89 -28.07 -13.90
N ASP A 31 -22.51 -27.10 -13.07
CA ASP A 31 -21.13 -26.75 -12.85
C ASP A 31 -20.33 -27.97 -12.38
N LYS A 32 -19.26 -28.29 -13.11
CA LYS A 32 -18.54 -29.55 -12.97
C LYS A 32 -17.62 -29.48 -11.76
N VAL A 33 -17.70 -30.49 -10.89
CA VAL A 33 -16.75 -30.68 -9.79
C VAL A 33 -15.43 -31.18 -10.35
N ILE A 34 -14.37 -30.39 -10.21
CA ILE A 34 -13.02 -30.70 -10.66
C ILE A 34 -12.21 -31.41 -9.59
N ALA A 35 -12.39 -31.07 -8.32
CA ALA A 35 -11.75 -31.79 -7.24
C ALA A 35 -12.63 -31.88 -5.99
N LEU A 36 -12.44 -32.95 -5.23
CA LEU A 36 -13.08 -33.20 -3.94
C LEU A 36 -11.99 -33.55 -2.93
N ILE A 37 -11.97 -32.86 -1.79
CA ILE A 37 -10.95 -32.92 -0.73
C ILE A 37 -11.69 -33.06 0.60
N GLY A 38 -11.84 -34.29 1.09
CA GLY A 38 -12.72 -34.59 2.21
C GLY A 38 -14.16 -34.18 1.86
N ASN A 39 -14.68 -33.18 2.57
CA ASN A 39 -16.01 -32.61 2.33
C ASN A 39 -15.99 -31.33 1.48
N GLU A 40 -14.80 -30.86 1.06
CA GLU A 40 -14.66 -29.64 0.27
C GLU A 40 -14.64 -29.94 -1.23
N MET A 41 -15.33 -29.14 -2.02
CA MET A 41 -15.37 -29.27 -3.47
C MET A 41 -14.78 -28.04 -4.18
N ILE A 42 -14.13 -28.29 -5.31
CA ILE A 42 -13.62 -27.27 -6.23
C ILE A 42 -14.36 -27.45 -7.55
N GLN A 43 -15.01 -26.39 -8.01
CA GLN A 43 -15.74 -26.36 -9.27
C GLN A 43 -14.90 -25.77 -10.40
N LEU A 44 -15.28 -26.09 -11.64
CA LEU A 44 -14.60 -25.53 -12.81
C LEU A 44 -14.80 -24.02 -12.91
N SER A 45 -16.00 -23.52 -12.58
CA SER A 45 -16.31 -22.08 -12.55
C SER A 45 -15.32 -21.29 -11.69
N ALA A 46 -15.05 -21.75 -10.47
CA ALA A 46 -14.14 -21.11 -9.53
C ALA A 46 -12.70 -21.04 -10.06
N ILE A 47 -12.23 -22.08 -10.78
CA ILE A 47 -10.92 -22.06 -11.43
C ILE A 47 -10.88 -21.02 -12.56
N GLU A 48 -11.92 -20.97 -13.40
CA GLU A 48 -11.97 -20.03 -14.52
C GLU A 48 -12.14 -18.57 -14.06
N GLU A 49 -12.88 -18.33 -12.97
CA GLU A 49 -12.98 -17.01 -12.33
C GLU A 49 -11.62 -16.52 -11.84
N GLU A 50 -10.85 -17.39 -11.19
CA GLU A 50 -9.49 -17.06 -10.73
C GLU A 50 -8.53 -16.82 -11.91
N VAL A 51 -8.64 -17.62 -12.98
CA VAL A 51 -7.88 -17.39 -14.23
C VAL A 51 -8.19 -16.01 -14.80
N GLN A 52 -9.47 -15.65 -14.90
CA GLN A 52 -9.88 -14.33 -15.40
C GLN A 52 -9.33 -13.20 -14.53
N MET A 53 -9.33 -13.38 -13.20
CA MET A 53 -8.78 -12.39 -12.28
C MET A 53 -7.27 -12.16 -12.53
N GLN A 54 -6.50 -13.24 -12.68
CA GLN A 54 -5.07 -13.15 -12.97
C GLN A 54 -4.77 -12.55 -14.34
N MET A 55 -5.61 -12.86 -15.35
CA MET A 55 -5.51 -12.23 -16.67
C MET A 55 -5.75 -10.72 -16.63
N MET A 56 -6.71 -10.25 -15.82
CA MET A 56 -6.94 -8.81 -15.62
C MET A 56 -5.76 -8.11 -14.94
N GLN A 57 -4.97 -8.84 -14.14
CA GLN A 57 -3.74 -8.35 -13.51
C GLN A 57 -2.51 -8.41 -14.45
N GLY A 58 -2.70 -8.83 -15.71
CA GLY A 58 -1.64 -8.89 -16.72
C GLY A 58 -0.82 -10.18 -16.71
N ILE A 59 -1.23 -11.22 -15.97
CA ILE A 59 -0.58 -12.53 -16.00
C ILE A 59 -0.96 -13.23 -17.30
N ILE A 60 0.06 -13.59 -18.09
CA ILE A 60 -0.12 -14.28 -19.37
C ILE A 60 -0.52 -15.73 -19.10
N THR A 61 -1.58 -16.19 -19.76
CA THR A 61 -2.00 -17.58 -19.68
C THR A 61 -1.00 -18.50 -20.37
N ASP A 62 -0.32 -19.33 -19.61
CA ASP A 62 0.31 -20.53 -20.13
C ASP A 62 -0.59 -21.76 -19.89
N LYS A 63 -0.16 -22.91 -20.40
CA LYS A 63 -0.89 -24.18 -20.22
C LYS A 63 -0.92 -24.63 -18.75
N ASN A 64 -0.06 -24.08 -17.89
CA ASN A 64 0.13 -24.51 -16.50
C ASN A 64 -0.66 -23.66 -15.49
N LEU A 65 -1.10 -22.45 -15.86
CA LEU A 65 -1.79 -21.53 -14.95
C LEU A 65 -3.01 -22.18 -14.26
N ARG A 66 -3.83 -22.92 -15.01
CA ARG A 66 -4.99 -23.63 -14.45
C ARG A 66 -4.59 -24.73 -13.46
N CYS A 67 -3.48 -25.41 -13.71
CA CYS A 67 -2.93 -26.42 -12.80
C CYS A 67 -2.40 -25.79 -11.51
N ASP A 68 -1.69 -24.66 -11.63
CA ASP A 68 -1.17 -23.89 -10.50
C ASP A 68 -2.30 -23.34 -9.62
N ILE A 69 -3.35 -22.77 -10.24
CA ILE A 69 -4.56 -22.31 -9.55
C ILE A 69 -5.24 -23.48 -8.84
N LEU A 70 -5.47 -24.59 -9.55
CA LEU A 70 -6.08 -25.77 -8.94
C LEU A 70 -5.25 -26.26 -7.76
N GLU A 71 -3.92 -26.31 -7.85
CA GLU A 71 -3.08 -26.73 -6.74
C GLU A 71 -3.19 -25.83 -5.52
N ASN A 72 -3.20 -24.51 -5.71
CA ASN A 72 -3.39 -23.57 -4.61
C ASN A 72 -4.78 -23.74 -3.96
N MET A 73 -5.82 -23.97 -4.77
CA MET A 73 -7.15 -24.27 -4.27
C MET A 73 -7.20 -25.61 -3.52
N LEU A 74 -6.49 -26.65 -4.00
CA LEU A 74 -6.36 -27.94 -3.32
C LEU A 74 -5.73 -27.78 -1.94
N VAL A 75 -4.64 -27.01 -1.83
CA VAL A 75 -4.00 -26.69 -0.54
C VAL A 75 -4.97 -25.95 0.39
N SER A 76 -5.63 -24.91 -0.11
CA SER A 76 -6.59 -24.13 0.67
C SER A 76 -7.76 -24.98 1.17
N LYS A 77 -8.35 -25.81 0.30
CA LYS A 77 -9.43 -26.71 0.69
C LYS A 77 -8.98 -27.82 1.64
N LEU A 78 -7.74 -28.30 1.53
CA LEU A 78 -7.17 -29.25 2.49
C LEU A 78 -7.04 -28.64 3.89
N MET A 79 -6.54 -27.40 3.97
CA MET A 79 -6.46 -26.62 5.21
C MET A 79 -7.85 -26.38 5.80
N LEU A 80 -8.81 -25.95 4.97
CA LEU A 80 -10.20 -25.72 5.38
C LEU A 80 -10.86 -26.98 5.93
N ASN A 81 -10.69 -28.12 5.24
CA ASN A 81 -11.22 -29.41 5.70
C ASN A 81 -10.66 -29.76 7.07
N GLN A 82 -9.35 -29.57 7.28
CA GLN A 82 -8.73 -29.83 8.57
C GLN A 82 -9.18 -28.84 9.65
N ALA A 83 -9.31 -27.56 9.32
CA ALA A 83 -9.85 -26.53 10.22
C ALA A 83 -11.23 -26.90 10.77
N ARG A 84 -12.11 -27.42 9.88
CA ARG A 84 -13.46 -27.88 10.25
C ARG A 84 -13.41 -29.14 11.12
N LEU A 85 -12.52 -30.09 10.84
CA LEU A 85 -12.33 -31.29 11.67
C LEU A 85 -11.82 -30.93 13.07
N ASP A 86 -10.90 -29.97 13.16
CA ASP A 86 -10.36 -29.44 14.42
C ASP A 86 -11.34 -28.47 15.11
N SER A 87 -12.52 -28.25 14.51
CA SER A 87 -13.59 -27.40 15.03
C SER A 87 -13.13 -25.96 15.31
N LEU A 88 -12.23 -25.43 14.46
CA LEU A 88 -11.83 -24.02 14.54
C LEU A 88 -13.05 -23.12 14.31
N THR A 89 -13.13 -22.05 15.09
CA THR A 89 -14.23 -21.08 15.01
C THR A 89 -13.88 -19.98 14.03
N VAL A 90 -14.85 -19.59 13.20
CA VAL A 90 -14.71 -18.45 12.29
C VAL A 90 -14.47 -17.18 13.10
N ASN A 91 -13.42 -16.44 12.75
CA ASN A 91 -13.24 -15.07 13.21
C ASN A 91 -14.17 -14.13 12.42
N GLU A 92 -15.34 -13.82 12.98
CA GLU A 92 -16.34 -12.95 12.34
C GLU A 92 -15.88 -11.49 12.20
N GLU A 93 -15.00 -11.00 13.09
CA GLU A 93 -14.44 -9.65 12.99
C GLU A 93 -13.57 -9.51 11.74
N TYR A 94 -12.72 -10.51 11.47
CA TYR A 94 -11.94 -10.57 10.24
C TYR A 94 -12.84 -10.62 8.99
N VAL A 95 -13.91 -11.41 9.03
CA VAL A 95 -14.85 -11.55 7.91
C VAL A 95 -15.51 -10.22 7.57
N GLU A 96 -16.03 -9.49 8.58
CA GLU A 96 -16.67 -8.20 8.34
C GLU A 96 -15.65 -7.13 7.89
N LEU A 97 -14.42 -7.15 8.42
CA LEU A 97 -13.35 -6.25 8.00
C LEU A 97 -12.98 -6.46 6.52
N GLU A 98 -12.74 -7.70 6.09
CA GLU A 98 -12.40 -8.01 4.70
C GLU A 98 -13.56 -7.72 3.74
N LEU A 99 -14.80 -8.01 4.15
CA LEU A 99 -15.99 -7.66 3.39
C LEU A 99 -16.08 -6.15 3.15
N GLU A 100 -15.86 -5.34 4.19
CA GLU A 100 -15.93 -3.89 4.07
C GLU A 100 -14.77 -3.34 3.24
N ASN A 101 -13.55 -3.83 3.46
CA ASN A 101 -12.37 -3.44 2.67
C ASN A 101 -12.57 -3.75 1.17
N ARG A 102 -13.05 -4.96 0.85
CA ARG A 102 -13.34 -5.37 -0.52
C ARG A 102 -14.42 -4.51 -1.16
N LEU A 103 -15.48 -4.22 -0.43
CA LEU A 103 -16.56 -3.38 -0.92
C LEU A 103 -16.10 -1.94 -1.15
N GLN A 104 -15.33 -1.39 -0.23
CA GLN A 104 -14.81 -0.03 -0.32
C GLN A 104 -13.84 0.14 -1.50
N ASP A 105 -12.94 -0.83 -1.73
CA ASP A 105 -12.06 -0.88 -2.91
C ASP A 105 -12.87 -0.85 -4.21
N ILE A 106 -13.92 -1.67 -4.31
CA ILE A 106 -14.80 -1.71 -5.48
C ILE A 106 -15.58 -0.41 -5.65
N LYS A 107 -16.21 0.12 -4.59
CA LYS A 107 -16.92 1.40 -4.60
C LYS A 107 -16.01 2.53 -5.07
N THR A 108 -14.78 2.56 -4.59
CA THR A 108 -13.80 3.58 -4.97
C THR A 108 -13.44 3.49 -6.46
N ARG A 109 -13.19 2.28 -6.98
CA ARG A 109 -12.87 2.10 -8.41
C ARG A 109 -14.05 2.38 -9.34
N LEU A 110 -15.26 2.04 -8.93
CA LEU A 110 -16.46 2.15 -9.78
C LEU A 110 -17.18 3.50 -9.63
N GLY A 111 -16.84 4.31 -8.63
CA GLY A 111 -17.41 5.65 -8.45
C GLY A 111 -18.64 5.70 -7.54
N GLY A 112 -18.71 4.83 -6.54
CA GLY A 112 -19.72 4.84 -5.49
C GLY A 112 -20.61 3.60 -5.47
N GLU A 113 -21.65 3.65 -4.63
CA GLU A 113 -22.55 2.52 -4.39
C GLU A 113 -23.40 2.20 -5.62
N LYS A 114 -24.08 3.20 -6.19
CA LYS A 114 -24.96 3.01 -7.35
C LYS A 114 -24.22 2.41 -8.55
N ALA A 115 -23.04 2.96 -8.88
CA ALA A 115 -22.22 2.43 -9.96
C ALA A 115 -21.75 1.00 -9.70
N THR A 116 -21.51 0.64 -8.44
CA THR A 116 -21.20 -0.74 -8.04
C THR A 116 -22.40 -1.67 -8.26
N GLU A 117 -23.59 -1.29 -7.80
CA GLU A 117 -24.80 -2.10 -7.99
C GLU A 117 -25.16 -2.26 -9.47
N GLU A 118 -24.96 -1.21 -10.28
CA GLU A 118 -25.14 -1.25 -11.73
C GLU A 118 -24.17 -2.20 -12.42
N TYR A 119 -22.88 -2.17 -12.02
CA TYR A 119 -21.84 -3.05 -12.60
C TYR A 119 -22.10 -4.53 -12.29
N PHE A 120 -22.48 -4.85 -11.05
CA PHE A 120 -22.72 -6.24 -10.63
C PHE A 120 -24.16 -6.71 -10.92
N HIS A 121 -25.05 -5.82 -11.36
CA HIS A 121 -26.48 -6.08 -11.52
C HIS A 121 -27.14 -6.68 -10.26
N LYS A 122 -26.62 -6.33 -9.08
CA LYS A 122 -27.03 -6.86 -7.79
C LYS A 122 -26.93 -5.77 -6.73
N PRO A 123 -27.85 -5.73 -5.76
CA PRO A 123 -27.73 -4.80 -4.65
C PRO A 123 -26.58 -5.20 -3.72
N ILE A 124 -25.96 -4.22 -3.05
CA ILE A 124 -24.78 -4.39 -2.21
C ILE A 124 -24.99 -5.47 -1.14
N PHE A 125 -26.16 -5.52 -0.51
CA PHE A 125 -26.42 -6.50 0.56
C PHE A 125 -26.36 -7.94 0.05
N ARG A 126 -26.72 -8.20 -1.22
CA ARG A 126 -26.60 -9.52 -1.84
C ARG A 126 -25.14 -9.88 -2.10
N LEU A 127 -24.36 -8.92 -2.59
CA LEU A 127 -22.91 -9.12 -2.79
C LEU A 127 -22.21 -9.44 -1.46
N LYS A 128 -22.52 -8.68 -0.40
CA LYS A 128 -22.01 -8.97 0.96
C LYS A 128 -22.40 -10.37 1.42
N GLN A 129 -23.63 -10.82 1.16
CA GLN A 129 -24.07 -12.16 1.54
C GLN A 129 -23.30 -13.26 0.79
N GLU A 130 -23.07 -13.09 -0.52
CA GLU A 130 -22.34 -14.05 -1.36
C GLU A 130 -20.85 -14.13 -0.95
N TRP A 131 -20.20 -12.99 -0.73
CA TRP A 131 -18.78 -12.96 -0.36
C TRP A 131 -18.52 -13.36 1.09
N ARG A 132 -19.51 -13.24 1.98
CA ARG A 132 -19.32 -13.61 3.39
C ARG A 132 -18.88 -15.05 3.55
N GLU A 133 -19.50 -15.98 2.82
CA GLU A 133 -19.13 -17.39 2.89
C GLU A 133 -17.69 -17.63 2.38
N LEU A 134 -17.27 -16.93 1.32
CA LEU A 134 -15.88 -16.98 0.85
C LEU A 134 -14.90 -16.52 1.94
N PHE A 135 -15.16 -15.39 2.59
CA PHE A 135 -14.28 -14.87 3.65
C PHE A 135 -14.31 -15.73 4.91
N ARG A 136 -15.42 -16.41 5.22
CA ARG A 136 -15.48 -17.41 6.29
C ARG A 136 -14.56 -18.59 6.03
N GLU A 137 -14.55 -19.10 4.79
CA GLU A 137 -13.62 -20.16 4.39
C GLU A 137 -12.16 -19.71 4.44
N GLN A 138 -11.87 -18.47 4.00
CA GLN A 138 -10.53 -17.89 4.10
C GLN A 138 -10.09 -17.70 5.55
N SER A 139 -11.00 -17.27 6.43
CA SER A 139 -10.77 -17.11 7.87
C SER A 139 -10.31 -18.45 8.48
N LEU A 140 -11.06 -19.52 8.28
CA LEU A 140 -10.71 -20.85 8.80
C LEU A 140 -9.41 -21.40 8.19
N THR A 141 -9.20 -21.20 6.89
CA THR A 141 -7.97 -21.63 6.20
C THR A 141 -6.74 -20.95 6.80
N ARG A 142 -6.82 -19.64 7.00
CA ARG A 142 -5.76 -18.82 7.57
C ARG A 142 -5.50 -19.19 9.02
N ASP A 143 -6.54 -19.36 9.82
CA ASP A 143 -6.42 -19.73 11.23
C ASP A 143 -5.83 -21.15 11.39
N MET A 144 -6.14 -22.07 10.48
CA MET A 144 -5.47 -23.37 10.42
C MET A 144 -3.98 -23.23 10.08
N GLN A 145 -3.63 -22.40 9.09
CA GLN A 145 -2.23 -22.14 8.76
C GLN A 145 -1.49 -21.53 9.98
N TYR A 146 -2.09 -20.57 10.67
CA TYR A 146 -1.53 -20.02 11.90
C TYR A 146 -1.34 -21.08 12.97
N ALA A 147 -2.35 -21.91 13.25
CA ALA A 147 -2.27 -22.98 14.24
C ALA A 147 -1.21 -24.05 13.92
N VAL A 148 -0.85 -24.23 12.64
CA VAL A 148 0.31 -25.05 12.24
C VAL A 148 1.61 -24.33 12.57
N THR A 149 1.73 -23.05 12.19
CA THR A 149 2.98 -22.28 12.36
C THR A 149 3.26 -21.86 13.80
N GLU A 150 2.24 -21.66 14.64
CA GLU A 150 2.37 -21.24 16.05
C GLU A 150 3.03 -22.34 16.89
N LYS A 151 2.87 -23.60 16.51
CA LYS A 151 3.53 -24.74 17.17
C LYS A 151 5.03 -24.81 16.87
N VAL A 152 5.53 -23.99 15.95
CA VAL A 152 6.95 -23.92 15.60
C VAL A 152 7.63 -22.97 16.59
N PRO A 153 8.49 -23.48 17.50
CA PRO A 153 9.25 -22.60 18.38
C PRO A 153 10.22 -21.74 17.57
N ASP A 154 10.55 -20.57 18.09
CA ASP A 154 11.60 -19.75 17.49
C ASP A 154 12.93 -20.50 17.49
N MET A 155 13.68 -20.33 16.40
CA MET A 155 14.96 -21.00 16.19
C MET A 155 15.98 -20.53 17.24
N THR A 156 16.67 -21.47 17.87
CA THR A 156 17.72 -21.13 18.85
C THR A 156 18.94 -20.53 18.14
N PRO A 157 19.84 -19.82 18.85
CA PRO A 157 21.08 -19.32 18.24
C PRO A 157 21.89 -20.42 17.53
N LYS A 158 21.88 -21.64 18.08
CA LYS A 158 22.55 -22.80 17.48
C LYS A 158 21.89 -23.24 16.17
N ASP A 159 20.56 -23.20 16.11
CA ASP A 159 19.81 -23.53 14.90
C ASP A 159 20.02 -22.48 13.81
N ILE A 160 20.09 -21.20 14.19
CA ILE A 160 20.38 -20.08 13.30
C ILE A 160 21.79 -20.19 12.71
N GLU A 161 22.79 -20.54 13.53
CA GLU A 161 24.13 -20.83 13.03
C GLU A 161 24.15 -22.02 12.05
N ALA A 162 23.43 -23.09 12.36
CA ALA A 162 23.34 -24.27 11.50
C ALA A 162 22.67 -23.92 10.17
N PHE A 163 21.55 -23.19 10.21
CA PHE A 163 20.85 -22.66 9.05
C PHE A 163 21.79 -21.81 8.18
N TYR A 164 22.50 -20.84 8.77
CA TYR A 164 23.44 -19.98 8.04
C TYR A 164 24.59 -20.75 7.38
N LYS A 165 25.02 -21.88 7.96
CA LYS A 165 26.09 -22.74 7.41
C LYS A 165 25.63 -23.55 6.21
N ILE A 166 24.37 -24.02 6.21
CA ILE A 166 23.82 -24.83 5.10
C ILE A 166 23.20 -23.98 4.00
N THR A 167 22.78 -22.75 4.30
CA THR A 167 22.18 -21.83 3.34
C THR A 167 23.24 -21.37 2.32
N PRO A 168 23.01 -21.55 1.01
CA PRO A 168 23.89 -21.05 -0.03
C PRO A 168 24.10 -19.53 0.09
N LYS A 169 25.35 -19.08 -0.08
CA LYS A 169 25.70 -17.66 0.13
C LYS A 169 25.05 -16.71 -0.86
N ASP A 170 24.76 -17.18 -2.07
CA ASP A 170 24.00 -16.48 -3.10
C ASP A 170 22.50 -16.36 -2.79
N SER A 171 21.99 -17.17 -1.85
CA SER A 171 20.60 -17.10 -1.37
C SER A 171 20.43 -16.15 -0.18
N LEU A 172 21.53 -15.60 0.35
CA LEU A 172 21.47 -14.61 1.42
C LEU A 172 21.20 -13.22 0.83
N PRO A 173 20.36 -12.41 1.49
CA PRO A 173 20.08 -11.06 1.02
C PRO A 173 21.35 -10.21 1.06
N ILE A 174 21.49 -9.35 0.05
CA ILE A 174 22.52 -8.31 0.05
C ILE A 174 21.95 -7.15 0.86
N ILE A 175 22.64 -6.80 1.94
CA ILE A 175 22.33 -5.62 2.73
C ILE A 175 22.94 -4.43 2.00
N PRO A 176 22.13 -3.42 1.60
CA PRO A 176 22.63 -2.25 0.92
C PRO A 176 23.56 -1.44 1.85
N THR A 177 24.31 -0.50 1.28
CA THR A 177 25.11 0.43 2.09
C THR A 177 24.20 1.19 3.05
N GLN A 178 24.52 1.15 4.34
CA GLN A 178 23.78 1.82 5.39
C GLN A 178 24.58 3.00 5.96
N TYR A 179 23.86 4.03 6.38
CA TYR A 179 24.40 5.27 6.93
C TYR A 179 23.83 5.47 8.34
N GLN A 180 24.70 5.84 9.27
CA GLN A 180 24.33 6.36 10.57
C GLN A 180 24.58 7.86 10.56
N LEU A 181 23.56 8.64 10.92
CA LEU A 181 23.54 10.09 10.76
C LEU A 181 23.08 10.79 12.03
N SER A 182 23.62 11.98 12.24
CA SER A 182 23.14 12.93 13.24
C SER A 182 22.76 14.25 12.57
N GLN A 183 21.68 14.90 13.01
CA GLN A 183 21.18 16.15 12.46
C GLN A 183 20.93 17.23 13.53
N ILE A 184 21.05 18.48 13.11
CA ILE A 184 20.54 19.66 13.83
C ILE A 184 19.61 20.38 12.88
N VAL A 185 18.34 20.52 13.28
CA VAL A 185 17.28 21.05 12.44
C VAL A 185 16.78 22.37 13.01
N LEU A 186 16.54 23.36 12.16
CA LEU A 186 15.81 24.58 12.46
C LEU A 186 14.60 24.70 11.53
N TYR A 187 13.47 25.11 12.08
CA TYR A 187 12.28 25.49 11.34
C TYR A 187 12.34 27.00 11.06
N PRO A 188 12.06 27.44 9.83
CA PRO A 188 11.86 28.86 9.58
C PRO A 188 10.63 29.35 10.37
N PRO A 189 10.67 30.55 10.97
CA PRO A 189 9.48 31.21 11.49
C PRO A 189 8.37 31.24 10.45
N GLN A 190 7.13 31.03 10.86
CA GLN A 190 5.98 30.92 9.95
C GLN A 190 4.86 31.91 10.25
N GLU A 191 4.93 32.69 11.33
CA GLU A 191 3.82 33.52 11.79
C GLU A 191 3.35 34.51 10.71
N GLU A 192 4.28 35.23 10.08
CA GLU A 192 4.00 36.18 9.01
C GLU A 192 3.48 35.47 7.75
N ALA A 193 4.13 34.36 7.35
CA ALA A 193 3.72 33.58 6.19
C ALA A 193 2.32 32.97 6.34
N ILE A 194 1.97 32.50 7.54
CA ILE A 194 0.64 31.98 7.88
C ILE A 194 -0.40 33.10 7.81
N LEU A 195 -0.09 34.29 8.32
CA LEU A 195 -1.00 35.43 8.26
C LEU A 195 -1.33 35.80 6.81
N LEU A 196 -0.32 35.90 5.95
CA LEU A 196 -0.49 36.19 4.51
C LEU A 196 -1.37 35.15 3.82
N VAL A 197 -1.19 33.86 4.15
CA VAL A 197 -2.05 32.79 3.61
C VAL A 197 -3.49 32.94 4.09
N LYS A 198 -3.70 33.21 5.37
CA LYS A 198 -5.05 33.38 5.94
C LYS A 198 -5.76 34.58 5.32
N GLU A 199 -5.08 35.73 5.20
CA GLU A 199 -5.62 36.92 4.53
C GLU A 199 -6.02 36.61 3.08
N ARG A 200 -5.16 35.90 2.34
CA ARG A 200 -5.44 35.51 0.96
C ARG A 200 -6.64 34.56 0.83
N LEU A 201 -6.76 33.58 1.72
CA LEU A 201 -7.93 32.70 1.74
C LEU A 201 -9.20 33.45 2.14
N LEU A 202 -9.14 34.39 3.09
CA LEU A 202 -10.30 35.23 3.44
C LEU A 202 -10.77 36.06 2.24
N GLU A 203 -9.84 36.66 1.49
CA GLU A 203 -10.14 37.36 0.23
C GLU A 203 -10.81 36.43 -0.79
N PHE A 204 -10.27 35.23 -1.01
CA PHE A 204 -10.88 34.25 -1.93
C PHE A 204 -12.28 33.85 -1.50
N ARG A 205 -12.49 33.61 -0.21
CA ARG A 205 -13.79 33.26 0.33
C ARG A 205 -14.81 34.38 0.09
N GLU A 206 -14.45 35.63 0.34
CA GLU A 206 -15.31 36.79 0.08
C GLU A 206 -15.68 36.88 -1.41
N ARG A 207 -14.70 36.75 -2.30
CA ARG A 207 -14.91 36.76 -3.75
C ARG A 207 -15.87 35.66 -4.21
N ILE A 208 -15.73 34.45 -3.66
CA ILE A 208 -16.63 33.33 -3.97
C ILE A 208 -18.05 33.62 -3.47
N LEU A 209 -18.20 34.15 -2.25
CA LEU A 209 -19.50 34.53 -1.70
C LEU A 209 -20.16 35.65 -2.52
N ASN A 210 -19.36 36.52 -3.15
CA ASN A 210 -19.81 37.57 -4.06
C ASN A 210 -20.04 37.09 -5.52
N GLY A 211 -19.95 35.77 -5.77
CA GLY A 211 -20.33 35.16 -7.05
C GLY A 211 -19.18 34.79 -7.98
N GLU A 212 -17.92 34.98 -7.58
CA GLU A 212 -16.79 34.46 -8.34
C GLU A 212 -16.75 32.92 -8.29
N ARG A 213 -16.39 32.29 -9.41
CA ARG A 213 -16.36 30.83 -9.49
C ARG A 213 -15.19 30.27 -8.68
N PHE A 214 -15.50 29.44 -7.68
CA PHE A 214 -14.52 28.70 -6.87
C PHE A 214 -13.46 28.01 -7.75
N SER A 215 -13.91 27.34 -8.82
CA SER A 215 -13.03 26.60 -9.73
C SER A 215 -11.99 27.48 -10.43
N THR A 216 -12.30 28.75 -10.66
CA THR A 216 -11.37 29.70 -11.29
C THR A 216 -10.24 30.05 -10.32
N LEU A 217 -10.57 30.38 -9.07
CA LEU A 217 -9.57 30.62 -8.03
C LEU A 217 -8.73 29.38 -7.72
N ALA A 218 -9.38 28.20 -7.65
CA ALA A 218 -8.68 26.94 -7.44
C ALA A 218 -7.69 26.64 -8.57
N THR A 219 -8.08 26.85 -9.82
CA THR A 219 -7.19 26.62 -10.98
C THR A 219 -5.99 27.56 -10.97
N MET A 220 -6.18 28.82 -10.60
CA MET A 220 -5.13 29.84 -10.66
C MET A 220 -4.18 29.82 -9.45
N TYR A 221 -4.69 29.49 -8.26
CA TYR A 221 -3.96 29.74 -7.02
C TYR A 221 -3.81 28.53 -6.10
N SER A 222 -4.58 27.46 -6.29
CA SER A 222 -4.45 26.29 -5.41
C SER A 222 -3.10 25.62 -5.62
N GLN A 223 -2.43 25.32 -4.53
CA GLN A 223 -1.15 24.62 -4.48
C GLN A 223 -1.31 23.10 -4.36
N ASP A 224 -2.53 22.58 -4.54
CA ASP A 224 -2.75 21.16 -4.78
C ASP A 224 -2.69 20.85 -6.29
N PRO A 225 -1.58 20.29 -6.81
CA PRO A 225 -1.36 20.16 -8.25
C PRO A 225 -2.39 19.25 -8.94
N TYR A 226 -2.96 18.29 -8.20
CA TYR A 226 -3.91 17.32 -8.73
C TYR A 226 -5.30 17.96 -8.91
N SER A 227 -5.85 18.55 -7.85
CA SER A 227 -7.19 19.13 -7.90
C SER A 227 -7.22 20.49 -8.60
N ALA A 228 -6.17 21.32 -8.51
CA ALA A 228 -6.13 22.65 -9.11
C ALA A 228 -6.48 22.62 -10.61
N ARG A 229 -5.89 21.67 -11.35
CA ARG A 229 -6.15 21.49 -12.79
C ARG A 229 -7.59 21.10 -13.11
N ARG A 230 -8.33 20.58 -12.13
CA ARG A 230 -9.75 20.22 -12.20
C ARG A 230 -10.65 21.25 -11.50
N GLY A 231 -10.18 22.49 -11.35
CA GLY A 231 -10.94 23.53 -10.66
C GLY A 231 -11.11 23.26 -9.16
N GLY A 232 -10.17 22.57 -8.55
CA GLY A 232 -10.19 22.18 -7.14
C GLY A 232 -10.99 20.92 -6.84
N GLU A 233 -11.64 20.30 -7.83
CA GLU A 233 -12.52 19.14 -7.62
C GLU A 233 -11.74 17.87 -7.26
N LEU A 234 -12.22 17.19 -6.22
CA LEU A 234 -11.59 16.01 -5.65
C LEU A 234 -12.16 14.71 -6.22
N GLY A 235 -13.44 14.71 -6.60
CA GLY A 235 -14.20 13.51 -6.96
C GLY A 235 -14.85 12.87 -5.73
N MET A 236 -15.71 11.88 -5.96
CA MET A 236 -16.39 11.17 -4.89
C MET A 236 -15.39 10.33 -4.09
N ALA A 237 -15.25 10.62 -2.80
CA ALA A 237 -14.35 9.89 -1.91
C ALA A 237 -14.93 9.80 -0.50
N ALA A 238 -14.57 8.73 0.21
CA ALA A 238 -14.90 8.57 1.61
C ALA A 238 -14.15 9.60 2.46
N LYS A 239 -14.81 10.11 3.50
CA LYS A 239 -14.23 11.10 4.43
C LYS A 239 -12.88 10.69 5.01
N GLN A 240 -12.70 9.40 5.27
CA GLN A 240 -11.51 8.79 5.88
C GLN A 240 -10.27 8.85 4.96
N MET A 241 -10.46 9.13 3.66
CA MET A 241 -9.37 9.33 2.71
C MET A 241 -8.65 10.69 2.89
N TYR A 242 -9.22 11.59 3.70
CA TYR A 242 -8.68 12.92 3.94
C TYR A 242 -8.24 13.08 5.40
N TRP A 243 -7.43 14.11 5.67
CA TRP A 243 -7.10 14.52 7.04
C TRP A 243 -8.40 14.72 7.85
N PRO A 244 -8.48 14.25 9.11
CA PRO A 244 -9.70 14.33 9.91
C PRO A 244 -10.33 15.73 9.91
N ALA A 245 -9.53 16.77 10.14
CA ALA A 245 -9.98 18.17 10.10
C ALA A 245 -10.60 18.58 8.75
N PHE A 246 -10.05 18.09 7.63
CA PHE A 246 -10.59 18.35 6.30
C PHE A 246 -11.91 17.62 6.09
N GLY A 247 -11.94 16.31 6.36
CA GLY A 247 -13.12 15.48 6.18
C GLY A 247 -14.29 15.90 7.08
N ASP A 248 -14.00 16.24 8.34
CA ASP A 248 -14.98 16.78 9.30
C ASP A 248 -15.57 18.10 8.81
N ALA A 249 -14.72 19.02 8.35
CA ALA A 249 -15.17 20.29 7.84
C ALA A 249 -16.02 20.13 6.57
N ALA A 250 -15.62 19.23 5.65
CA ALA A 250 -16.33 18.98 4.41
C ALA A 250 -17.74 18.41 4.64
N ILE A 251 -17.86 17.34 5.45
CA ILE A 251 -19.13 16.59 5.59
C ILE A 251 -20.27 17.41 6.23
N ILE A 252 -19.93 18.46 6.99
CA ILE A 252 -20.86 19.37 7.65
C ILE A 252 -21.44 20.42 6.67
N LEU A 253 -20.76 20.67 5.55
CA LEU A 253 -21.21 21.63 4.54
C LEU A 253 -22.45 21.13 3.81
N LYS A 254 -23.36 22.07 3.53
CA LYS A 254 -24.45 21.86 2.56
C LYS A 254 -23.93 21.99 1.15
N GLU A 255 -24.60 21.36 0.18
CA GLU A 255 -24.29 21.52 -1.24
C GLU A 255 -24.17 23.01 -1.63
N GLY A 256 -23.09 23.34 -2.34
CA GLY A 256 -22.74 24.71 -2.73
C GLY A 256 -22.11 25.57 -1.63
N GLN A 257 -22.18 25.18 -0.36
CA GLN A 257 -21.64 25.95 0.76
C GLN A 257 -20.11 25.94 0.76
N VAL A 258 -19.51 27.07 1.13
CA VAL A 258 -18.07 27.26 1.32
C VAL A 258 -17.73 27.28 2.81
N SER A 259 -16.68 26.56 3.20
CA SER A 259 -16.19 26.46 4.58
C SER A 259 -15.56 27.76 5.09
N GLN A 260 -15.21 27.77 6.38
CA GLN A 260 -14.15 28.64 6.91
C GLN A 260 -12.77 28.08 6.51
N ILE A 261 -11.70 28.77 6.87
CA ILE A 261 -10.34 28.26 6.68
C ILE A 261 -10.16 27.01 7.55
N VAL A 262 -9.76 25.92 6.91
CA VAL A 262 -9.47 24.64 7.56
C VAL A 262 -7.97 24.41 7.54
N GLU A 263 -7.39 24.17 8.71
CA GLU A 263 -5.96 23.87 8.84
C GLU A 263 -5.74 22.36 8.86
N THR A 264 -4.72 21.91 8.12
CA THR A 264 -4.29 20.52 8.06
C THR A 264 -2.76 20.47 7.96
N PRO A 265 -2.14 19.28 8.13
CA PRO A 265 -0.70 19.12 7.88
C PRO A 265 -0.24 19.52 6.47
N ASP A 266 -1.14 19.54 5.48
CA ASP A 266 -0.80 19.95 4.10
C ASP A 266 -0.81 21.47 3.89
N GLY A 267 -1.37 22.23 4.83
CA GLY A 267 -1.59 23.68 4.74
C GLY A 267 -3.02 24.09 5.06
N TYR A 268 -3.42 25.25 4.54
CA TYR A 268 -4.71 25.88 4.80
C TYR A 268 -5.65 25.76 3.61
N HIS A 269 -6.90 25.41 3.90
CA HIS A 269 -7.89 25.04 2.89
C HIS A 269 -9.13 25.91 2.97
N LEU A 270 -9.68 26.24 1.80
CA LEU A 270 -11.11 26.50 1.65
C LEU A 270 -11.75 25.32 0.95
N ILE A 271 -12.94 24.93 1.40
CA ILE A 271 -13.65 23.76 0.90
C ILE A 271 -15.04 24.20 0.41
N GLN A 272 -15.48 23.68 -0.73
CA GLN A 272 -16.85 23.82 -1.23
C GLN A 272 -17.46 22.45 -1.47
N MET A 273 -18.62 22.17 -0.88
CA MET A 273 -19.35 20.92 -1.14
C MET A 273 -19.99 20.94 -2.53
N ILE A 274 -19.79 19.88 -3.32
CA ILE A 274 -20.50 19.67 -4.59
C ILE A 274 -21.71 18.77 -4.34
N GLU A 275 -21.47 17.56 -3.84
CA GLU A 275 -22.49 16.52 -3.64
C GLU A 275 -22.07 15.56 -2.52
N ARG A 276 -23.05 14.91 -1.89
CA ARG A 276 -22.82 13.95 -0.80
C ARG A 276 -23.67 12.71 -0.97
N GLU A 277 -23.06 11.54 -0.78
CA GLU A 277 -23.73 10.25 -0.79
C GLU A 277 -23.27 9.41 0.43
N GLY A 278 -24.11 9.34 1.46
CA GLY A 278 -23.75 8.69 2.73
C GLY A 278 -22.54 9.35 3.40
N ASP A 279 -21.51 8.55 3.69
CA ASP A 279 -20.23 9.00 4.27
C ASP A 279 -19.19 9.42 3.20
N MET A 280 -19.57 9.39 1.92
CA MET A 280 -18.76 9.88 0.81
C MET A 280 -19.22 11.26 0.38
N PHE A 281 -18.28 12.07 -0.10
CA PHE A 281 -18.58 13.38 -0.67
C PHE A 281 -17.68 13.67 -1.87
N ASN A 282 -18.18 14.52 -2.76
CA ASN A 282 -17.37 15.22 -3.75
C ASN A 282 -17.33 16.70 -3.36
N ALA A 283 -16.13 17.26 -3.24
CA ALA A 283 -15.91 18.64 -2.89
C ALA A 283 -14.84 19.28 -3.78
N ARG A 284 -14.83 20.61 -3.80
CA ARG A 284 -13.72 21.40 -4.31
C ARG A 284 -12.91 21.96 -3.17
N HIS A 285 -11.61 22.15 -3.38
CA HIS A 285 -10.79 22.89 -2.42
C HIS A 285 -9.76 23.81 -3.06
N ILE A 286 -9.36 24.82 -2.30
CA ILE A 286 -8.20 25.69 -2.56
C ILE A 286 -7.23 25.46 -1.42
N LEU A 287 -6.06 24.91 -1.71
CA LEU A 287 -4.97 24.73 -0.76
C LEU A 287 -3.95 25.85 -0.92
N LEU A 288 -3.64 26.56 0.16
CA LEU A 288 -2.51 27.47 0.24
C LEU A 288 -1.58 27.07 1.40
N LYS A 289 -0.28 27.10 1.14
CA LYS A 289 0.81 26.75 2.06
C LYS A 289 1.63 27.99 2.37
N PRO A 290 1.97 28.23 3.66
CA PRO A 290 2.90 29.28 4.04
C PRO A 290 4.21 29.12 3.26
N GLN A 291 4.64 30.18 2.57
CA GLN A 291 5.91 30.20 1.86
C GLN A 291 7.01 30.71 2.79
N VAL A 292 8.15 30.04 2.79
CA VAL A 292 9.32 30.51 3.55
C VAL A 292 9.81 31.81 2.95
N LEU A 293 9.88 32.87 3.76
CA LEU A 293 10.38 34.16 3.33
C LEU A 293 11.90 34.11 3.14
N SER A 294 12.41 34.80 2.12
CA SER A 294 13.85 34.82 1.81
C SER A 294 14.71 35.27 3.00
N ALA A 295 14.22 36.21 3.79
CA ALA A 295 14.91 36.70 4.98
C ALA A 295 15.03 35.61 6.07
N ASP A 296 13.98 34.81 6.27
CA ASP A 296 13.98 33.74 7.28
C ASP A 296 14.84 32.55 6.86
N ARG A 297 14.83 32.23 5.57
CA ARG A 297 15.80 31.28 4.98
C ARG A 297 17.24 31.68 5.30
N VAL A 298 17.61 32.94 5.06
CA VAL A 298 18.97 33.43 5.34
C VAL A 298 19.29 33.34 6.84
N LYS A 299 18.38 33.79 7.72
CA LYS A 299 18.57 33.67 9.18
C LYS A 299 18.81 32.23 9.64
N CYS A 300 18.04 31.27 9.13
CA CYS A 300 18.20 29.87 9.49
C CYS A 300 19.55 29.31 9.03
N LEU A 301 19.95 29.60 7.78
CA LEU A 301 21.22 29.15 7.23
C LEU A 301 22.42 29.76 7.96
N ASP A 302 22.42 31.06 8.22
CA ASP A 302 23.50 31.75 8.95
C ASP A 302 23.65 31.23 10.38
N ARG A 303 22.52 30.94 11.05
CA ARG A 303 22.51 30.35 12.38
C ARG A 303 23.08 28.94 12.39
N LEU A 304 22.69 28.10 11.43
CA LEU A 304 23.24 26.75 11.28
C LEU A 304 24.72 26.77 10.92
N ASP A 305 25.15 27.73 10.10
CA ASP A 305 26.56 27.89 9.72
C ASP A 305 27.42 28.24 10.94
N SER A 306 26.92 29.14 11.78
CA SER A 306 27.56 29.49 13.06
C SER A 306 27.65 28.28 13.99
N ILE A 307 26.60 27.47 14.08
CA ILE A 307 26.58 26.24 14.89
C ILE A 307 27.59 25.22 14.34
N ALA A 308 27.57 24.97 13.02
CA ALA A 308 28.49 24.04 12.38
C ALA A 308 29.95 24.47 12.55
N SER A 309 30.24 25.76 12.42
CA SER A 309 31.56 26.34 12.64
C SER A 309 32.04 26.15 14.08
N ALA A 310 31.17 26.39 15.07
CA ALA A 310 31.50 26.19 16.49
C ALA A 310 31.77 24.70 16.84
N ILE A 311 31.10 23.77 16.15
CA ILE A 311 31.38 22.33 16.29
C ILE A 311 32.73 21.98 15.64
N LYS A 312 32.99 22.50 14.43
CA LYS A 312 34.26 22.26 13.71
C LYS A 312 35.49 22.86 14.42
N SER A 313 35.29 23.92 15.22
CA SER A 313 36.34 24.54 16.03
C SER A 313 36.43 23.99 17.46
N ASP A 314 35.81 22.83 17.73
CA ASP A 314 35.78 22.15 19.03
C ASP A 314 35.27 23.01 20.21
N SER A 315 34.54 24.08 19.92
CA SER A 315 33.97 24.97 20.94
C SER A 315 32.71 24.37 21.59
N THR A 316 32.06 23.43 20.91
CA THR A 316 30.98 22.59 21.43
C THR A 316 30.99 21.24 20.70
N THR A 317 30.32 20.23 21.26
CA THR A 317 30.10 18.95 20.56
C THR A 317 28.81 19.00 19.76
N PHE A 318 28.68 18.13 18.75
CA PHE A 318 27.46 18.02 17.95
C PHE A 318 26.26 17.66 18.85
N GLU A 319 26.44 16.77 19.81
CA GLU A 319 25.40 16.29 20.71
C GLU A 319 24.88 17.42 21.60
N LYS A 320 25.78 18.26 22.13
CA LYS A 320 25.41 19.44 22.91
C LYS A 320 24.70 20.48 22.05
N ALA A 321 25.21 20.74 20.84
CA ALA A 321 24.59 21.68 19.92
C ALA A 321 23.20 21.20 19.49
N ALA A 322 23.02 19.91 19.21
CA ALA A 322 21.73 19.31 18.90
C ALA A 322 20.75 19.49 20.07
N LEU A 323 21.17 19.17 21.29
CA LEU A 323 20.32 19.30 22.48
C LEU A 323 19.83 20.74 22.71
N VAL A 324 20.69 21.74 22.45
CA VAL A 324 20.41 23.15 22.72
C VAL A 324 19.64 23.81 21.57
N TYR A 325 20.01 23.52 20.32
CA TYR A 325 19.54 24.29 19.17
C TYR A 325 18.63 23.53 18.23
N SER A 326 18.67 22.20 18.21
CA SER A 326 17.81 21.44 17.30
C SER A 326 16.34 21.63 17.70
N GLU A 327 15.51 21.83 16.70
CA GLU A 327 14.06 21.93 16.81
C GLU A 327 13.38 20.64 16.34
N ASP A 328 14.15 19.59 16.08
CA ASP A 328 13.67 18.23 15.78
C ASP A 328 13.64 17.37 17.07
N PRO A 329 12.47 17.18 17.71
CA PRO A 329 12.41 16.52 19.02
C PRO A 329 12.93 15.08 19.05
N PRO A 330 12.65 14.20 18.06
CA PRO A 330 13.14 12.82 18.03
C PRO A 330 14.67 12.73 18.11
N SER A 331 15.39 13.51 17.31
CA SER A 331 16.86 13.46 17.30
C SER A 331 17.49 14.29 18.40
N ARG A 332 16.88 15.43 18.79
CA ARG A 332 17.41 16.37 19.78
C ARG A 332 17.78 15.71 21.10
N LEU A 333 16.89 14.85 21.62
CA LEU A 333 17.09 14.19 22.92
C LEU A 333 18.16 13.08 22.85
N ASN A 334 18.49 12.59 21.66
CA ASN A 334 19.51 11.56 21.43
C ASN A 334 20.83 12.14 20.86
N GLY A 335 21.11 13.42 21.16
CA GLY A 335 22.33 14.09 20.71
C GLY A 335 22.37 14.35 19.20
N GLY A 336 21.21 14.47 18.57
CA GLY A 336 21.06 14.68 17.13
C GLY A 336 21.01 13.39 16.33
N ARG A 337 21.21 12.21 16.93
CA ARG A 337 21.16 10.94 16.20
C ARG A 337 19.79 10.68 15.60
N MET A 338 19.77 10.40 14.31
CA MET A 338 18.56 10.04 13.58
C MET A 338 18.15 8.60 13.88
N SER A 339 16.85 8.36 13.91
CA SER A 339 16.24 7.04 13.96
C SER A 339 15.04 7.01 13.03
N ASP A 340 14.86 5.91 12.31
CA ASP A 340 13.67 5.69 11.50
C ASP A 340 12.43 5.69 12.38
N GLU A 341 11.38 6.40 11.96
CA GLU A 341 10.17 6.61 12.77
C GLU A 341 9.37 5.32 12.97
N ASN A 342 9.44 4.39 12.01
CA ASN A 342 8.65 3.16 12.04
C ASN A 342 9.37 2.03 12.79
N SER A 343 10.66 1.86 12.52
CA SER A 343 11.48 0.75 13.04
C SER A 343 12.32 1.12 14.27
N GLY A 344 12.56 2.41 14.50
CA GLY A 344 13.52 2.88 15.51
C GLY A 344 15.00 2.61 15.14
N SER A 345 15.28 2.07 13.95
CA SER A 345 16.64 1.81 13.47
C SER A 345 17.43 3.10 13.35
N MET A 346 18.70 3.09 13.77
CA MET A 346 19.64 4.20 13.56
C MET A 346 20.40 4.09 12.23
N LEU A 347 20.16 3.01 11.48
CA LEU A 347 20.80 2.70 10.21
C LEU A 347 19.80 2.95 9.09
N PHE A 348 20.20 3.76 8.12
CA PHE A 348 19.40 4.13 6.97
C PHE A 348 20.08 3.63 5.70
N ASP A 349 19.35 2.94 4.84
CA ASP A 349 19.79 2.73 3.46
C ASP A 349 19.54 4.00 2.61
N LYS A 350 19.98 3.96 1.35
CA LYS A 350 19.79 5.09 0.41
C LYS A 350 18.32 5.43 0.19
N ASP A 351 17.46 4.42 0.12
CA ASP A 351 16.06 4.58 -0.29
C ASP A 351 15.18 5.11 0.86
N GLN A 352 15.66 4.93 2.09
CA GLN A 352 15.09 5.53 3.31
C GLN A 352 15.48 6.99 3.53
N LEU A 353 16.50 7.50 2.82
CA LEU A 353 16.97 8.88 2.94
C LEU A 353 16.27 9.81 1.96
N LYS A 354 16.00 11.04 2.39
CA LYS A 354 15.47 12.08 1.50
C LYS A 354 16.49 12.44 0.45
N THR A 355 16.02 12.75 -0.76
CA THR A 355 16.90 13.14 -1.88
C THR A 355 17.79 14.33 -1.53
N SER A 356 17.26 15.33 -0.82
CA SER A 356 18.03 16.49 -0.32
C SER A 356 19.18 16.06 0.60
N ASP A 357 18.91 15.13 1.51
CA ASP A 357 19.89 14.65 2.49
C ASP A 357 20.96 13.80 1.81
N TYR A 358 20.56 12.82 0.99
CA TYR A 358 21.49 11.94 0.29
C TYR A 358 22.41 12.70 -0.67
N ASN A 359 21.92 13.75 -1.33
CA ASN A 359 22.72 14.59 -2.21
C ASN A 359 23.90 15.28 -1.49
N VAL A 360 23.74 15.57 -0.20
CA VAL A 360 24.80 16.12 0.64
C VAL A 360 25.72 15.01 1.14
N LEU A 361 25.16 13.87 1.54
CA LEU A 361 25.89 12.76 2.14
C LEU A 361 26.81 12.01 1.18
N LYS A 362 26.44 11.90 -0.10
CA LYS A 362 27.18 11.08 -1.08
C LYS A 362 28.66 11.44 -1.23
N ASP A 363 29.03 12.69 -0.94
CA ASP A 363 30.38 13.23 -1.08
C ASP A 363 31.10 13.35 0.29
N MET A 364 30.43 12.97 1.39
CA MET A 364 30.95 13.05 2.77
C MET A 364 31.67 11.77 3.21
N LYS A 365 32.60 11.92 4.15
CA LYS A 365 33.28 10.84 4.87
C LYS A 365 32.75 10.73 6.30
N GLU A 366 33.02 9.59 6.93
CA GLU A 366 32.73 9.42 8.36
C GLU A 366 33.38 10.52 9.20
N GLY A 367 32.59 11.14 10.08
CA GLY A 367 32.96 12.28 10.90
C GLY A 367 32.68 13.65 10.27
N ASP A 368 32.45 13.73 8.95
CA ASP A 368 32.23 15.01 8.28
C ASP A 368 30.92 15.66 8.73
N ILE A 369 30.91 17.00 8.78
CA ILE A 369 29.73 17.83 9.03
C ILE A 369 29.45 18.67 7.80
N SER A 370 28.24 18.54 7.28
CA SER A 370 27.78 19.24 6.08
C SER A 370 27.76 20.77 6.26
N ALA A 371 27.72 21.49 5.15
CA ALA A 371 27.22 22.86 5.16
C ALA A 371 25.71 22.88 5.47
N PRO A 372 25.14 24.01 5.94
CA PRO A 372 23.69 24.16 6.09
C PRO A 372 22.97 24.03 4.75
N PHE A 373 21.87 23.30 4.74
CA PHE A 373 21.08 23.09 3.52
C PHE A 373 19.59 22.99 3.83
N GLU A 374 18.78 23.13 2.79
CA GLU A 374 17.33 22.99 2.84
C GLU A 374 16.92 21.53 2.68
N SER A 375 16.01 21.07 3.52
CA SER A 375 15.39 19.76 3.43
C SER A 375 13.92 19.85 3.82
N ARG A 376 13.26 18.70 4.01
CA ARG A 376 11.86 18.63 4.44
C ARG A 376 11.71 17.78 5.67
N ASP A 377 10.70 18.04 6.51
CA ASP A 377 10.27 17.13 7.58
C ASP A 377 9.32 16.03 7.04
N ASN A 378 8.85 15.13 7.89
CA ASN A 378 7.92 14.04 7.53
C ASN A 378 6.44 14.42 7.73
N LYS A 379 6.12 15.71 7.90
CA LYS A 379 4.75 16.16 8.19
C LYS A 379 3.99 16.49 6.90
N GLY A 380 2.74 16.05 6.83
CA GLY A 380 1.91 16.22 5.64
C GLY A 380 2.41 15.41 4.45
N ARG A 381 1.83 15.62 3.27
CA ARG A 381 2.19 14.85 2.06
C ARG A 381 3.55 15.20 1.47
N GLU A 382 3.98 16.46 1.62
CA GLU A 382 5.22 16.95 1.00
C GLU A 382 6.32 17.27 2.01
N GLY A 383 6.04 17.32 3.31
CA GLY A 383 6.99 17.81 4.31
C GLY A 383 7.09 19.34 4.35
N ASN A 384 7.11 19.90 5.55
CA ASN A 384 7.45 21.31 5.76
C ASN A 384 8.90 21.56 5.44
N VAL A 385 9.20 22.76 4.92
CA VAL A 385 10.57 23.20 4.69
C VAL A 385 11.30 23.34 6.03
N ILE A 386 12.46 22.71 6.11
CA ILE A 386 13.37 22.81 7.26
C ILE A 386 14.77 23.12 6.76
N TYR A 387 15.58 23.70 7.62
CA TYR A 387 17.01 23.88 7.38
C TYR A 387 17.79 23.03 8.36
N LYS A 388 18.85 22.37 7.88
CA LYS A 388 19.64 21.51 8.76
C LYS A 388 21.10 21.41 8.37
N VAL A 389 21.86 20.90 9.31
CA VAL A 389 23.20 20.33 9.10
C VAL A 389 23.17 18.87 9.50
N ILE A 390 23.92 18.04 8.78
CA ILE A 390 24.07 16.62 9.08
C ILE A 390 25.54 16.32 9.37
N ARG A 391 25.78 15.46 10.36
CA ARG A 391 27.05 14.76 10.57
C ARG A 391 26.89 13.32 10.11
N LEU A 392 27.83 12.84 9.30
CA LEU A 392 27.90 11.44 8.90
C LEU A 392 28.66 10.66 9.98
N ASP A 393 27.95 9.92 10.83
CA ASP A 393 28.55 9.23 11.97
C ASP A 393 29.28 7.96 11.55
N LYS A 394 28.67 7.16 10.67
CA LYS A 394 29.20 5.87 10.22
C LYS A 394 28.64 5.49 8.85
N ILE A 395 29.44 4.82 8.03
CA ILE A 395 29.06 4.16 6.78
C ILE A 395 29.33 2.67 6.93
N ILE A 396 28.30 1.85 6.73
CA ILE A 396 28.43 0.40 6.66
C ILE A 396 28.32 0.02 5.18
N PRO A 397 29.41 -0.43 4.53
CA PRO A 397 29.38 -0.82 3.12
C PRO A 397 28.40 -1.94 2.86
N ALA A 398 27.87 -2.00 1.63
CA ALA A 398 27.03 -3.11 1.20
C ALA A 398 27.77 -4.45 1.39
N HIS A 399 27.08 -5.42 1.96
CA HIS A 399 27.64 -6.73 2.28
C HIS A 399 26.55 -7.79 2.21
N MET A 400 26.96 -9.06 2.07
CA MET A 400 26.01 -10.16 2.21
C MET A 400 25.65 -10.34 3.68
N ALA A 401 24.36 -10.57 3.96
CA ALA A 401 23.87 -10.70 5.33
C ALA A 401 24.69 -11.73 6.11
N ASN A 402 25.10 -11.37 7.32
CA ASN A 402 26.00 -12.16 8.15
C ASN A 402 25.54 -12.24 9.62
N LEU A 403 26.06 -13.21 10.37
CA LEU A 403 25.63 -13.45 11.75
C LEU A 403 26.11 -12.38 12.75
N GLN A 404 27.13 -11.59 12.40
CA GLN A 404 27.69 -10.58 13.27
C GLN A 404 26.89 -9.28 13.21
N ASP A 405 26.58 -8.81 12.00
CA ASP A 405 25.92 -7.52 11.79
C ASP A 405 24.41 -7.66 11.56
N ASP A 406 23.95 -8.78 10.99
CA ASP A 406 22.58 -8.97 10.49
C ASP A 406 21.87 -10.17 11.13
N TYR A 407 22.18 -10.48 12.40
CA TYR A 407 21.63 -11.64 13.09
C TYR A 407 20.10 -11.72 13.00
N ASN A 408 19.39 -10.60 13.17
CA ASN A 408 17.94 -10.54 13.09
C ASN A 408 17.41 -10.93 11.70
N VAL A 409 18.09 -10.50 10.63
CA VAL A 409 17.72 -10.86 9.25
C VAL A 409 17.84 -12.37 9.06
N ILE A 410 18.95 -12.96 9.51
CA ILE A 410 19.17 -14.41 9.40
C ILE A 410 18.19 -15.20 10.29
N GLN A 411 17.89 -14.68 11.48
CA GLN A 411 16.90 -15.24 12.39
C GLN A 411 15.51 -15.26 11.76
N ASP A 412 15.06 -14.15 11.17
CA ASP A 412 13.76 -14.07 10.50
C ASP A 412 13.69 -15.02 9.30
N MET A 413 14.76 -15.11 8.51
CA MET A 413 14.86 -16.09 7.43
C MET A 413 14.74 -17.54 7.95
N ALA A 414 15.45 -17.88 9.02
CA ALA A 414 15.43 -19.21 9.61
C ALA A 414 14.05 -19.56 10.19
N ASN A 415 13.44 -18.64 10.93
CA ASN A 415 12.11 -18.78 11.49
C ASN A 415 11.05 -18.94 10.40
N ASN A 416 11.11 -18.11 9.36
CA ASN A 416 10.19 -18.21 8.22
C ASN A 416 10.37 -19.53 7.48
N LYS A 417 11.60 -19.99 7.26
CA LYS A 417 11.87 -21.30 6.65
C LYS A 417 11.29 -22.44 7.50
N ALA A 418 11.49 -22.42 8.81
CA ALA A 418 10.95 -23.43 9.72
C ALA A 418 9.42 -23.47 9.70
N ARG A 419 8.76 -22.29 9.68
CA ARG A 419 7.29 -22.18 9.55
C ARG A 419 6.79 -22.72 8.22
N LEU A 420 7.45 -22.41 7.11
CA LEU A 420 7.11 -22.94 5.79
C LEU A 420 7.28 -24.46 5.73
N ASP A 421 8.36 -24.99 6.29
CA ASP A 421 8.60 -26.45 6.34
C ASP A 421 7.56 -27.17 7.20
N ALA A 422 7.09 -26.56 8.28
CA ALA A 422 5.99 -27.10 9.09
C ALA A 422 4.68 -27.15 8.31
N VAL A 423 4.36 -26.11 7.53
CA VAL A 423 3.18 -26.08 6.64
C VAL A 423 3.27 -27.15 5.56
N GLU A 424 4.42 -27.28 4.91
CA GLU A 424 4.63 -28.32 3.87
C GLU A 424 4.54 -29.74 4.45
N LYS A 425 5.12 -29.96 5.63
CA LYS A 425 5.00 -31.24 6.34
C LYS A 425 3.54 -31.55 6.66
N PHE A 426 2.80 -30.58 7.18
CA PHE A 426 1.38 -30.73 7.47
C PHE A 426 0.57 -31.06 6.21
N ILE A 427 0.81 -30.36 5.09
CA ILE A 427 0.14 -30.66 3.81
C ILE A 427 0.40 -32.11 3.40
N ARG A 428 1.67 -32.56 3.41
CA ARG A 428 2.04 -33.94 3.04
C ARG A 428 1.36 -34.99 3.92
N GLU A 429 1.33 -34.78 5.23
CA GLU A 429 0.65 -35.68 6.17
C GLU A 429 -0.85 -35.74 5.86
N LYS A 430 -1.50 -34.59 5.64
CA LYS A 430 -2.94 -34.52 5.39
C LYS A 430 -3.33 -35.02 4.00
N GLN A 431 -2.48 -34.88 2.99
CA GLN A 431 -2.70 -35.51 1.67
C GLN A 431 -2.80 -37.04 1.78
N GLN A 432 -2.07 -37.67 2.70
CA GLN A 432 -2.10 -39.12 2.88
C GLN A 432 -3.39 -39.58 3.55
N THR A 433 -3.88 -38.84 4.54
CA THR A 433 -5.06 -39.22 5.34
C THR A 433 -6.39 -38.73 4.78
N THR A 434 -6.38 -37.72 3.93
CA THR A 434 -7.59 -37.11 3.38
C THR A 434 -8.00 -37.77 2.07
N TYR A 435 -9.30 -38.01 1.90
CA TYR A 435 -9.83 -38.48 0.63
C TYR A 435 -9.74 -37.35 -0.41
N ILE A 436 -8.99 -37.59 -1.49
CA ILE A 436 -8.78 -36.62 -2.56
C ILE A 436 -9.13 -37.28 -3.88
N ARG A 437 -9.99 -36.64 -4.66
CA ARG A 437 -10.34 -37.04 -6.03
C ARG A 437 -10.20 -35.84 -6.95
N ILE A 438 -9.41 -35.97 -8.00
CA ILE A 438 -9.24 -34.95 -9.04
C ILE A 438 -9.80 -35.49 -10.36
N ASP A 439 -10.51 -34.64 -11.08
CA ASP A 439 -11.10 -34.97 -12.37
C ASP A 439 -10.01 -35.28 -13.42
N PRO A 440 -10.23 -36.25 -14.33
CA PRO A 440 -9.25 -36.62 -15.36
C PRO A 440 -8.75 -35.45 -16.21
N LEU A 441 -9.53 -34.38 -16.37
CA LEU A 441 -9.11 -33.17 -17.08
C LEU A 441 -7.81 -32.56 -16.53
N PHE A 442 -7.55 -32.72 -15.23
CA PHE A 442 -6.38 -32.16 -14.54
C PHE A 442 -5.38 -33.25 -14.10
N ARG A 443 -5.53 -34.49 -14.58
CA ARG A 443 -4.64 -35.61 -14.21
C ARG A 443 -3.22 -35.45 -14.77
N ASP A 444 -3.06 -34.75 -15.88
CA ASP A 444 -1.75 -34.52 -16.50
C ASP A 444 -1.08 -33.22 -16.01
N CYS A 445 -1.64 -32.58 -14.97
CA CYS A 445 -1.04 -31.40 -14.36
C CYS A 445 0.27 -31.75 -13.64
N ALA A 446 1.33 -31.00 -13.94
CA ALA A 446 2.60 -31.07 -13.23
C ALA A 446 2.52 -30.24 -11.93
N PHE A 447 1.83 -30.78 -10.93
CA PHE A 447 1.73 -30.14 -9.61
C PHE A 447 3.10 -30.02 -8.93
N LYS A 448 3.32 -28.91 -8.23
CA LYS A 448 4.56 -28.61 -7.49
C LYS A 448 4.73 -29.55 -6.30
N ARG A 449 3.64 -29.94 -5.65
CA ARG A 449 3.61 -30.91 -4.56
C ARG A 449 3.18 -32.27 -5.09
N GLU A 450 3.97 -33.28 -4.76
CA GLU A 450 3.60 -34.66 -5.03
C GLU A 450 2.41 -35.09 -4.14
N GLY A 451 1.73 -36.18 -4.52
CA GLY A 451 0.68 -36.81 -3.69
C GLY A 451 -0.76 -36.32 -3.92
N TRP A 452 -0.98 -35.35 -4.82
CA TRP A 452 -2.34 -34.93 -5.23
C TRP A 452 -3.05 -35.97 -6.10
N ILE A 453 -2.30 -36.62 -6.99
CA ILE A 453 -2.80 -37.66 -7.89
C ILE A 453 -2.30 -39.00 -7.33
N LYS A 454 -3.23 -39.85 -6.91
CA LYS A 454 -2.96 -41.20 -6.40
C LYS A 454 -3.28 -42.26 -7.44
#